data_AF-A0A0N4THK5-F1
#
_entry.id   AF-A0A0N4THK5-F1
#
_cell.length_a   1.000
_cell.length_b   1.000
_cell.length_c   1.000
_cell.angle_alpha   90.00
_cell.angle_beta   90.00
_cell.angle_gamma   90.00
#
_symmetry.space_group_name_H-M   'P 1'
#
loop_
_entity.id
_entity.type
_entity.pdbx_description
1 polymer ?
#
loop_
_entity_poly.entity_id
_entity_poly.type
_entity_poly.pdbx_seq_one_letter_code
_entity_poly.pdbx_strand_id
1 'polypeptide(L)'
;MCGNSLGLMPKGTKHLMDEQFEKWANMGVFGHLQEPLAWAKSDQSILDSIAELVGAQRTEVALMNSLTVNLHILLTAFYKPTPKRHKIFIESKAFPSDHYAIESQIRLKGFAVEESLICMYPRTVSFLFFSISYLLYTFKH
;
A
#
# COMPACT_ATOMS: atom_id res chain seq x y z
N MET A 1 -24.85 -3.08 -1.81
CA MET A 1 -23.63 -3.79 -2.26
C MET A 1 -22.43 -3.06 -1.69
N CYS A 2 -21.62 -3.69 -0.84
CA CYS A 2 -20.49 -3.04 -0.12
C CYS A 2 -19.16 -3.81 -0.29
N GLY A 3 -19.08 -4.72 -1.27
CA GLY A 3 -17.94 -5.63 -1.42
C GLY A 3 -16.61 -4.94 -1.73
N ASN A 4 -16.64 -3.74 -2.29
CA ASN A 4 -15.48 -2.88 -2.51
C ASN A 4 -14.96 -2.19 -1.24
N SER A 5 -15.74 -2.21 -0.15
CA SER A 5 -15.32 -1.72 1.16
C SER A 5 -14.98 -2.89 2.07
N LEU A 6 -15.87 -3.91 2.13
CA LEU A 6 -15.65 -5.14 2.88
C LEU A 6 -16.24 -6.32 2.10
N GLY A 7 -15.34 -7.17 1.58
CA GLY A 7 -15.72 -8.42 0.93
C GLY A 7 -16.41 -9.38 1.90
N LEU A 8 -17.28 -10.24 1.36
CA LEU A 8 -17.87 -11.33 2.15
C LEU A 8 -16.77 -12.30 2.60
N MET A 9 -16.90 -12.83 3.82
CA MET A 9 -15.95 -13.81 4.35
C MET A 9 -15.98 -15.11 3.51
N PRO A 10 -14.84 -15.57 2.97
CA PRO A 10 -14.75 -16.89 2.35
C PRO A 10 -15.14 -18.00 3.33
N LYS A 11 -15.80 -19.07 2.83
CA LYS A 11 -16.33 -20.15 3.68
C LYS A 11 -15.26 -20.85 4.54
N GLY A 12 -14.03 -20.95 4.05
CA GLY A 12 -12.91 -21.61 4.74
C GLY A 12 -12.21 -20.77 5.81
N THR A 13 -12.46 -19.45 5.89
CA THR A 13 -11.71 -18.55 6.78
C THR A 13 -11.82 -18.95 8.24
N LYS A 14 -13.02 -19.31 8.71
CA LYS A 14 -13.23 -19.72 10.11
C LYS A 14 -12.40 -20.95 10.47
N HIS A 15 -12.43 -21.97 9.62
CA HIS A 15 -11.71 -23.22 9.87
C HIS A 15 -10.19 -22.98 9.97
N LEU A 16 -9.60 -22.25 9.03
CA LEU A 16 -8.16 -21.94 9.05
C LEU A 16 -7.74 -21.12 10.29
N MET A 17 -8.58 -20.18 10.74
CA MET A 17 -8.30 -19.40 11.93
C MET A 17 -8.41 -20.26 13.20
N ASP A 18 -9.43 -21.12 13.29
CA ASP A 18 -9.60 -22.05 14.40
C ASP A 18 -8.37 -22.98 14.53
N GLU A 19 -7.80 -23.48 13.42
CA GLU A 19 -6.54 -24.25 13.41
C GLU A 19 -5.36 -23.46 13.99
N GLN A 20 -5.24 -22.17 13.68
CA GLN A 20 -4.17 -21.34 14.25
C GLN A 20 -4.37 -21.07 15.74
N PHE A 21 -5.62 -20.93 16.20
CA PHE A 21 -5.93 -20.80 17.62
C PHE A 21 -5.64 -22.08 18.40
N GLU A 22 -5.98 -23.25 17.85
CA GLU A 22 -5.64 -24.54 18.45
C GLU A 22 -4.12 -24.75 18.49
N LYS A 23 -3.40 -24.41 17.42
CA LYS A 23 -1.93 -24.44 17.39
C LYS A 23 -1.34 -23.55 18.48
N TRP A 24 -1.87 -22.35 18.67
CA TRP A 24 -1.41 -21.46 19.73
C TRP A 24 -1.68 -22.02 21.13
N ALA A 25 -2.90 -22.51 21.38
CA ALA A 25 -3.28 -23.08 22.67
C ALA A 25 -2.42 -24.28 23.08
N ASN A 26 -2.05 -25.13 22.11
CA ASN A 26 -1.32 -26.37 22.38
C ASN A 26 0.20 -26.22 22.33
N MET A 27 0.74 -25.28 21.55
CA MET A 27 2.17 -25.21 21.24
C MET A 27 2.87 -23.95 21.75
N GLY A 28 2.13 -22.87 22.04
CA GLY A 28 2.73 -21.58 22.41
C GLY A 28 3.82 -21.15 21.42
N VAL A 29 5.01 -20.83 21.95
CA VAL A 29 6.17 -20.36 21.16
C VAL A 29 6.61 -21.33 20.06
N PHE A 30 6.38 -22.64 20.25
CA PHE A 30 6.79 -23.65 19.26
C PHE A 30 6.00 -23.53 17.94
N GLY A 31 4.84 -22.86 17.96
CA GLY A 31 4.06 -22.57 16.75
C GLY A 31 4.80 -21.72 15.71
N HIS A 32 5.85 -20.97 16.11
CA HIS A 32 6.67 -20.19 15.19
C HIS A 32 7.36 -21.02 14.11
N LEU A 33 7.74 -22.26 14.43
CA LEU A 33 8.54 -23.13 13.57
C LEU A 33 7.79 -24.39 13.11
N GLN A 34 6.69 -24.72 13.78
CA GLN A 34 5.93 -25.93 13.46
C GLN A 34 5.20 -25.81 12.12
N GLU A 35 5.33 -26.82 11.27
CA GLU A 35 4.52 -26.97 10.06
C GLU A 35 3.23 -27.77 10.32
N PRO A 36 2.16 -27.57 9.53
CA PRO A 36 2.05 -26.59 8.44
C PRO A 36 1.87 -25.15 8.94
N LEU A 37 2.21 -24.18 8.08
CA LEU A 37 2.08 -22.74 8.33
C LEU A 37 2.85 -22.29 9.58
N ALA A 38 4.16 -22.54 9.60
CA ALA A 38 5.05 -21.95 10.60
C ALA A 38 4.90 -20.41 10.60
N TRP A 39 4.57 -19.82 11.76
CA TRP A 39 4.27 -18.37 11.81
C TRP A 39 5.43 -17.49 11.38
N ALA A 40 6.68 -17.96 11.55
CA ALA A 40 7.86 -17.22 11.11
C ALA A 40 7.98 -17.08 9.58
N LYS A 41 7.19 -17.83 8.81
CA LYS A 41 7.19 -17.84 7.34
C LYS A 41 5.79 -17.67 6.74
N SER A 42 4.79 -17.31 7.55
CA SER A 42 3.40 -17.29 7.11
C SER A 42 3.16 -16.29 5.97
N ASP A 43 3.85 -15.16 6.00
CA ASP A 43 3.87 -14.13 4.96
C ASP A 43 4.38 -14.65 3.60
N GLN A 44 5.23 -15.69 3.60
CA GLN A 44 5.83 -16.26 2.39
C GLN A 44 4.96 -17.31 1.70
N SER A 45 3.96 -17.84 2.39
CA SER A 45 3.19 -19.02 1.97
C SER A 45 2.36 -18.80 0.69
N ILE A 46 1.93 -17.57 0.43
CA ILE A 46 1.07 -17.22 -0.71
C ILE A 46 1.71 -16.19 -1.66
N LEU A 47 3.00 -15.87 -1.49
CA LEU A 47 3.64 -14.81 -2.29
C LEU A 47 3.62 -15.10 -3.80
N ASP A 48 3.76 -16.35 -4.23
CA ASP A 48 3.71 -16.69 -5.66
C ASP A 48 2.35 -16.34 -6.27
N SER A 49 1.26 -16.69 -5.58
CA SER A 49 -0.10 -16.38 -6.02
C SER A 49 -0.38 -14.88 -6.05
N ILE A 50 0.13 -14.12 -5.07
CA ILE A 50 -0.03 -12.66 -5.06
C ILE A 50 0.82 -12.01 -6.15
N ALA A 51 2.04 -12.48 -6.38
CA ALA A 51 2.92 -12.01 -7.44
C ALA A 51 2.28 -12.21 -8.82
N GLU A 52 1.69 -13.37 -9.07
CA GLU A 52 0.92 -13.63 -10.29
C GLU A 52 -0.28 -12.68 -10.42
N LEU A 53 -1.04 -12.48 -9.33
CA LEU A 53 -2.23 -11.61 -9.31
C LEU A 53 -1.91 -10.15 -9.67
N VAL A 54 -0.77 -9.63 -9.20
CA VAL A 54 -0.37 -8.22 -9.44
C VAL A 54 0.57 -8.06 -10.64
N GLY A 55 0.97 -9.16 -11.30
CA GLY A 55 1.88 -9.14 -12.45
C GLY A 55 3.33 -8.76 -12.10
N ALA A 56 3.82 -9.20 -10.94
CA ALA A 56 5.17 -8.92 -10.46
C ALA A 56 5.98 -10.21 -10.20
N GLN A 57 7.28 -10.07 -9.95
CA GLN A 57 8.11 -11.19 -9.47
C GLN A 57 7.87 -11.43 -7.98
N ARG A 58 8.09 -12.68 -7.52
CA ARG A 58 8.01 -13.03 -6.08
C ARG A 58 8.86 -12.11 -5.21
N THR A 59 10.03 -11.70 -5.69
CA THR A 59 10.99 -10.83 -5.00
C THR A 59 10.57 -9.36 -4.94
N GLU A 60 9.53 -8.96 -5.67
CA GLU A 60 8.99 -7.60 -5.72
C GLU A 60 7.74 -7.42 -4.83
N VAL A 61 7.26 -8.50 -4.20
CA VAL A 61 6.03 -8.53 -3.40
C VAL A 61 6.32 -8.92 -1.96
N ALA A 62 5.70 -8.21 -1.03
CA ALA A 62 5.69 -8.54 0.39
C ALA A 62 4.27 -8.43 0.95
N LEU A 63 3.90 -9.34 1.85
CA LEU A 63 2.63 -9.31 2.57
C LEU A 63 2.87 -8.87 4.00
N MET A 64 2.52 -7.62 4.30
CA MET A 64 2.80 -7.00 5.60
C MET A 64 1.81 -5.87 5.91
N ASN A 65 1.61 -5.62 7.20
CA ASN A 65 0.89 -4.47 7.77
C ASN A 65 -0.47 -4.15 7.10
N SER A 66 -0.88 -2.89 7.18
CA SER A 66 -2.01 -2.32 6.45
C SER A 66 -1.53 -1.44 5.28
N LEU A 67 -2.46 -1.11 4.37
CA LEU A 67 -2.17 -0.29 3.19
C LEU A 67 -1.47 1.03 3.52
N THR A 68 -2.03 1.84 4.42
CA THR A 68 -1.49 3.15 4.77
C THR A 68 -0.12 3.06 5.46
N VAL A 69 0.12 2.00 6.26
CA VAL A 69 1.44 1.76 6.86
C VAL A 69 2.47 1.45 5.78
N ASN A 70 2.13 0.59 4.81
CA ASN A 70 3.04 0.26 3.71
C ASN A 70 3.34 1.49 2.83
N LEU A 71 2.36 2.38 2.62
CA LEU A 71 2.58 3.64 1.92
C LEU A 71 3.60 4.52 2.65
N HIS A 72 3.53 4.61 3.97
CA HIS A 72 4.54 5.33 4.76
C HIS A 72 5.94 4.72 4.66
N ILE A 73 6.04 3.39 4.67
CA ILE A 73 7.32 2.69 4.51
C ILE A 73 7.93 3.03 3.14
N LEU A 74 7.13 2.94 2.08
CA LEU A 74 7.55 3.29 0.72
C LEU A 74 7.98 4.76 0.63
N LEU A 75 7.19 5.70 1.14
CA LEU A 75 7.54 7.12 1.15
C LEU A 75 8.82 7.37 1.95
N THR A 76 8.98 6.74 3.11
CA THR A 76 10.20 6.89 3.92
C THR A 76 11.45 6.42 3.15
N ALA A 77 11.33 5.34 2.39
CA ALA A 77 12.44 4.78 1.61
C ALA A 77 12.74 5.58 0.32
N PHE A 78 11.72 6.02 -0.41
CA PHE A 78 11.85 6.57 -1.76
C PHE A 78 11.70 8.10 -1.85
N TYR A 79 10.94 8.73 -0.96
CA TYR A 79 10.78 10.18 -0.94
C TYR A 79 11.97 10.86 -0.24
N LYS A 80 12.97 11.19 -1.06
CA LYS A 80 14.21 11.90 -0.67
C LYS A 80 14.20 13.30 -1.30
N PRO A 81 13.42 14.25 -0.76
CA PRO A 81 13.24 15.55 -1.38
C PRO A 81 14.52 16.39 -1.33
N THR A 82 14.69 17.23 -2.35
CA THR A 82 15.67 18.32 -2.38
C THR A 82 14.96 19.64 -2.66
N PRO A 83 15.58 20.80 -2.43
CA PRO A 83 14.95 22.09 -2.73
C PRO A 83 14.44 22.22 -4.19
N LYS A 84 15.04 21.49 -5.13
CA LYS A 84 14.61 21.48 -6.55
C LYS A 84 13.65 20.35 -6.91
N ARG A 85 13.55 19.30 -6.08
CA ARG A 85 12.77 18.09 -6.35
C ARG A 85 12.14 17.58 -5.05
N HIS A 86 11.02 18.19 -4.68
CA HIS A 86 10.26 17.84 -3.48
C HIS A 86 8.77 17.63 -3.74
N LYS A 87 8.25 17.98 -4.93
CA LYS A 87 6.83 17.88 -5.23
C LYS A 87 6.39 16.41 -5.43
N ILE A 88 5.26 16.02 -4.84
CA ILE A 88 4.55 14.75 -5.02
C ILE A 88 3.23 15.04 -5.74
N PHE A 89 2.92 14.23 -6.75
CA PHE A 89 1.66 14.30 -7.49
C PHE A 89 0.71 13.20 -7.03
N ILE A 90 -0.56 13.57 -6.82
CA ILE A 90 -1.63 12.63 -6.49
C ILE A 90 -2.93 13.02 -7.19
N GLU A 91 -3.81 12.05 -7.44
CA GLU A 91 -5.17 12.34 -7.88
C GLU A 91 -5.92 13.14 -6.80
N SER A 92 -6.64 14.18 -7.22
CA SER A 92 -7.45 15.04 -6.33
C SER A 92 -8.53 14.30 -5.53
N LYS A 93 -8.96 13.12 -5.98
CA LYS A 93 -9.96 12.28 -5.33
C LYS A 93 -9.38 11.00 -4.74
N ALA A 94 -8.07 10.97 -4.49
CA ALA A 94 -7.46 9.87 -3.76
C ALA A 94 -8.07 9.74 -2.36
N PHE A 95 -7.95 8.56 -1.76
CA PHE A 95 -8.48 8.32 -0.42
C PHE A 95 -7.87 9.29 0.60
N PRO A 96 -8.65 9.77 1.58
CA PRO A 96 -8.14 10.71 2.60
C PRO A 96 -6.89 10.20 3.33
N SER A 97 -6.79 8.89 3.56
CA SER A 97 -5.60 8.25 4.16
C SER A 97 -4.32 8.52 3.38
N ASP A 98 -4.40 8.52 2.06
CA ASP A 98 -3.27 8.66 1.16
C ASP A 98 -2.78 10.11 1.15
N HIS A 99 -3.71 11.06 1.17
CA HIS A 99 -3.42 12.47 1.40
C HIS A 99 -2.70 12.68 2.72
N TYR A 100 -3.25 12.18 3.84
CA TYR A 100 -2.62 12.35 5.15
C TYR A 100 -1.24 11.68 5.23
N ALA A 101 -1.07 10.52 4.60
CA ALA A 101 0.21 9.83 4.56
C ALA A 101 1.29 10.66 3.83
N ILE A 102 0.94 11.26 2.69
CA ILE A 102 1.84 12.10 1.91
C ILE A 102 2.13 13.42 2.60
N GLU A 103 1.10 14.12 3.10
CA GLU A 103 1.28 15.39 3.78
C GLU A 103 2.17 15.26 5.01
N SER A 104 1.97 14.23 5.82
CA SER A 104 2.82 14.00 7.01
C SER A 104 4.26 13.67 6.63
N GLN A 105 4.50 12.94 5.53
CA GLN A 105 5.85 12.69 5.02
C GLN A 105 6.51 13.96 4.49
N ILE A 106 5.78 14.83 3.80
CA ILE A 106 6.27 16.15 3.36
C ILE A 106 6.69 17.00 4.58
N ARG A 107 5.80 17.13 5.58
CA ARG A 107 6.07 17.88 6.81
C ARG A 107 7.27 17.31 7.56
N LEU A 108 7.39 15.98 7.65
CA LEU A 108 8.51 15.29 8.31
C LEU A 108 9.86 15.61 7.64
N LYS A 109 9.88 15.92 6.34
CA LYS A 109 11.07 16.34 5.60
C LYS A 109 11.30 17.87 5.61
N GLY A 110 10.47 18.63 6.33
CA GLY A 110 10.62 20.07 6.52
C GLY A 110 10.12 20.94 5.36
N PHE A 111 9.29 20.39 4.47
CA PHE A 111 8.70 21.13 3.36
C PHE A 111 7.26 21.57 3.67
N ALA A 112 6.82 22.67 3.07
CA ALA A 112 5.42 23.10 3.09
C ALA A 112 4.57 22.19 2.18
N VAL A 113 3.40 21.80 2.65
CA VAL A 113 2.49 20.91 1.91
C VAL A 113 1.96 21.59 0.67
N GLU A 114 1.62 22.87 0.77
CA GLU A 114 1.02 23.69 -0.27
C GLU A 114 1.95 23.86 -1.48
N GLU A 115 3.26 23.80 -1.25
CA GLU A 115 4.30 23.90 -2.28
C GLU A 115 4.74 22.54 -2.84
N SER A 116 4.48 21.47 -2.09
CA SER A 116 5.04 20.14 -2.34
C SER A 116 4.00 19.08 -2.70
N LEU A 117 2.71 19.33 -2.49
CA LEU A 117 1.65 18.40 -2.87
C LEU A 117 0.84 19.00 -4.02
N ILE A 118 0.87 18.33 -5.17
CA ILE A 118 0.10 18.73 -6.35
C ILE A 118 -1.03 17.74 -6.57
N CYS A 119 -2.26 18.21 -6.40
CA CYS A 119 -3.46 17.44 -6.68
C CYS A 119 -3.89 17.60 -8.14
N MET A 120 -3.98 16.50 -8.87
CA MET A 120 -4.43 16.48 -10.26
C MET A 120 -5.94 16.26 -10.35
N TYR A 121 -6.62 17.12 -11.10
CA TYR A 121 -8.05 17.00 -11.38
C TYR A 121 -8.26 16.30 -12.72
N PRO A 122 -9.21 15.35 -12.82
CA PRO A 122 -9.57 14.78 -14.10
C PRO A 122 -10.13 15.87 -15.03
N ARG A 123 -9.84 15.78 -16.33
CA ARG A 123 -10.42 16.69 -17.32
C ARG A 123 -11.92 16.45 -17.41
N THR A 124 -12.69 17.53 -17.57
CA THR A 124 -14.15 17.53 -17.66
C THR A 124 -14.72 16.84 -18.91
N VAL A 125 -13.88 16.24 -19.78
CA VAL A 125 -14.30 15.65 -21.06
C VAL A 125 -13.76 14.22 -21.22
N SER A 126 -14.67 13.27 -21.03
CA SER A 126 -14.77 11.84 -21.42
C SER A 126 -13.56 10.92 -21.67
N PHE A 127 -12.30 11.29 -21.46
CA PHE A 127 -11.19 10.33 -21.59
C PHE A 127 -10.17 10.46 -20.45
N LEU A 128 -10.02 9.34 -19.72
CA LEU A 128 -9.21 9.15 -18.52
C LEU A 128 -7.70 9.04 -18.83
N PHE A 129 -7.17 9.86 -19.73
CA PHE A 129 -5.74 9.84 -20.09
C PHE A 129 -5.05 11.16 -19.73
N PHE A 130 -4.16 11.08 -18.76
CA PHE A 130 -3.14 12.10 -18.50
C PHE A 130 -1.99 11.89 -19.49
N SER A 131 -1.77 12.85 -20.39
CA SER A 131 -0.61 12.85 -21.28
C SER A 131 0.63 13.34 -20.52
N ILE A 132 1.81 12.76 -20.80
CA ILE A 132 3.12 13.19 -20.29
C ILE A 132 3.35 14.70 -20.55
N SER A 133 2.81 15.23 -21.66
CA SER A 133 2.90 16.65 -21.98
C SER A 133 2.16 17.55 -20.97
N TYR A 134 1.05 17.07 -20.39
CA TYR A 134 0.32 17.79 -19.35
C TYR A 134 1.07 17.75 -18.02
N LEU A 135 1.62 16.59 -17.65
CA LEU A 135 2.49 16.44 -16.48
C LEU A 135 3.64 17.47 -16.50
N LEU A 136 4.35 17.56 -17.62
CA LEU A 136 5.46 18.51 -17.81
C LEU A 136 5.03 20.00 -17.77
N TYR A 137 3.79 20.32 -18.18
CA TYR A 137 3.26 21.68 -18.08
C TYR A 137 3.06 22.12 -16.62
N THR A 138 2.52 21.23 -15.78
CA THR A 138 2.40 21.48 -14.32
C THR A 138 3.74 21.66 -13.60
N PHE A 139 4.86 21.21 -14.18
CA PHE A 139 6.21 21.42 -13.62
C PHE A 139 6.85 22.76 -13.99
N LYS A 140 6.30 23.53 -14.95
CA LYS A 140 6.90 24.81 -15.39
C LYS A 140 6.58 26.01 -14.49
N HIS A 141 5.79 25.80 -13.44
CA HIS A 141 5.44 26.80 -12.43
C HIS A 141 5.65 26.22 -11.02
#